data_AF-A0A3M2AAL3-F1
#
_entry.id   AF-A0A3M2AAL3-F1
#
_cell.length_a   1.000
_cell.length_b   1.000
_cell.length_c   1.000
_cell.angle_alpha   90.00
_cell.angle_beta   90.00
_cell.angle_gamma   90.00
#
_symmetry.space_group_name_H-M   'P 1'
#
loop_
_entity.id
_entity.type
_entity.pdbx_description
1 polymer ?
#
loop_
_entity_poly.entity_id
_entity_poly.type
_entity_poly.pdbx_seq_one_letter_code
_entity_poly.pdbx_strand_id
1 'polypeptide(L)'
;MEPVSPPSPRARFEALVARPDEDAPVSEMRQGIVQATLSALEQSEAVDEEGLAQIMPALYEEIVLTRVQLAGHVGLGVALAISAYDEMVHGASIGRFGRPARELMTEMGVALKKRHASRLAHQVAEVEAQRLAWRHGHEFLSWLAFRREDEKHPPADRLERLSAFKVGERLLTSRTAMYALVGAPLAVAVEGNDRFLLANRWLPTPTPEQAVERTVWPLLSYQSAATVRVEQARWAYDAKVASEAPAMELSEMRSEIARLFAEQLAEALEHLPASATLAF
;
A
#
# COMPACT_ATOMS: atom_id res chain seq x y z
N MET A 1 34.28 20.33 -15.98
CA MET A 1 33.17 19.36 -16.04
C MET A 1 32.07 19.93 -15.19
N GLU A 2 30.95 20.33 -15.78
CA GLU A 2 29.77 20.69 -15.00
C GLU A 2 29.28 19.45 -14.24
N PRO A 3 28.90 19.57 -12.96
CA PRO A 3 28.31 18.46 -12.24
C PRO A 3 27.00 18.05 -12.92
N VAL A 4 26.95 16.82 -13.44
CA VAL A 4 25.70 16.22 -13.95
C VAL A 4 24.70 16.25 -12.81
N SER A 5 23.61 16.99 -12.97
CA SER A 5 22.55 17.03 -11.95
C SER A 5 22.02 15.60 -11.73
N PRO A 6 21.76 15.20 -10.48
CA PRO A 6 21.21 13.89 -10.20
C PRO A 6 19.87 13.71 -10.96
N PRO A 7 19.54 12.49 -11.40
CA PRO A 7 18.28 12.23 -12.09
C PRO A 7 17.10 12.64 -11.22
N SER A 8 16.03 13.13 -11.86
CA SER A 8 14.79 13.46 -11.14
C SER A 8 14.22 12.21 -10.44
N PRO A 9 13.41 12.35 -9.37
CA PRO A 9 12.77 11.21 -8.70
C PRO A 9 12.01 10.31 -9.66
N ARG A 10 11.29 10.92 -10.61
CA ARG A 10 10.60 10.21 -11.70
C ARG A 10 11.56 9.37 -12.54
N ALA A 11 12.61 10.00 -13.08
CA ALA A 11 13.57 9.31 -13.94
C ALA A 11 14.30 8.18 -13.19
N ARG A 12 14.60 8.39 -11.89
CA ARG A 12 15.19 7.36 -11.04
C ARG A 12 14.25 6.18 -10.83
N PHE A 13 12.97 6.44 -10.52
CA PHE A 13 11.96 5.39 -10.38
C PHE A 13 11.77 4.59 -11.68
N GLU A 14 11.59 5.29 -12.82
CA GLU A 14 11.42 4.65 -14.12
C GLU A 14 12.63 3.76 -14.48
N ALA A 15 13.85 4.20 -14.15
CA ALA A 15 15.06 3.40 -14.32
C ALA A 15 15.04 2.13 -13.44
N LEU A 16 14.67 2.25 -12.17
CA LEU A 16 14.59 1.11 -11.23
C LEU A 16 13.50 0.09 -11.60
N VAL A 17 12.43 0.54 -12.25
CA VAL A 17 11.39 -0.35 -12.80
C VAL A 17 11.88 -1.04 -14.07
N ALA A 18 12.48 -0.30 -15.01
CA ALA A 18 12.91 -0.84 -16.29
C ALA A 18 14.14 -1.75 -16.17
N ARG A 19 15.05 -1.45 -15.23
CA ARG A 19 16.34 -2.10 -15.04
C ARG A 19 16.56 -2.38 -13.54
N PRO A 20 15.83 -3.34 -12.95
CA PRO A 20 15.83 -3.56 -11.51
C PRO A 20 17.19 -3.98 -10.94
N ASP A 21 18.06 -4.59 -11.76
CA ASP A 21 19.35 -5.14 -11.34
C ASP A 21 20.56 -4.22 -11.60
N GLU A 22 20.34 -3.03 -12.17
CA GLU A 22 21.44 -2.12 -12.52
C GLU A 22 22.08 -1.45 -11.29
N ASP A 23 21.29 -1.17 -10.25
CA ASP A 23 21.75 -0.65 -8.97
C ASP A 23 21.74 -1.80 -7.94
N ALA A 24 22.86 -2.53 -7.86
CA ALA A 24 22.94 -3.78 -7.08
C ALA A 24 22.53 -3.62 -5.60
N PRO A 25 23.01 -2.60 -4.84
CA PRO A 25 22.54 -2.36 -3.47
C PRO A 25 21.02 -2.13 -3.38
N VAL A 26 20.45 -1.36 -4.33
CA VAL A 26 19.01 -1.11 -4.37
C VAL A 26 18.23 -2.38 -4.73
N SER A 27 18.71 -3.17 -5.69
CA SER A 27 18.11 -4.46 -6.05
C SER A 27 18.11 -5.41 -4.86
N GLU A 28 19.23 -5.54 -4.14
CA GLU A 28 19.35 -6.39 -2.96
C GLU A 28 18.35 -5.99 -1.86
N MET A 29 18.26 -4.69 -1.53
CA MET A 29 17.29 -4.21 -0.53
C MET A 29 15.85 -4.47 -0.95
N ARG A 30 15.50 -4.25 -2.23
CA ARG A 30 14.16 -4.51 -2.76
C ARG A 30 13.79 -5.99 -2.67
N GLN A 31 14.67 -6.87 -3.14
CA GLN A 31 14.50 -8.31 -3.05
C GLN A 31 14.41 -8.74 -1.58
N GLY A 32 15.25 -8.19 -0.70
CA GLY A 32 15.21 -8.44 0.74
C GLY A 32 13.85 -8.09 1.36
N ILE A 33 13.28 -6.92 1.04
CA ILE A 33 11.94 -6.52 1.52
C ILE A 33 10.85 -7.50 1.02
N VAL A 34 10.90 -7.87 -0.26
CA VAL A 34 9.93 -8.81 -0.84
C VAL A 34 10.03 -10.17 -0.16
N GLN A 35 11.23 -10.74 -0.04
CA GLN A 35 11.46 -12.06 0.56
C GLN A 35 11.13 -12.07 2.05
N ALA A 36 11.54 -11.05 2.80
CA ALA A 36 11.20 -10.92 4.21
C ALA A 36 9.68 -10.85 4.42
N THR A 37 8.95 -10.14 3.55
CA THR A 37 7.49 -10.04 3.66
C THR A 37 6.81 -11.37 3.32
N LEU A 38 7.25 -12.06 2.26
CA LEU A 38 6.69 -13.37 1.89
C LEU A 38 6.98 -14.43 2.95
N SER A 39 8.20 -14.47 3.48
CA SER A 39 8.59 -15.37 4.58
C SER A 39 7.81 -15.07 5.84
N ALA A 40 7.60 -13.79 6.18
CA ALA A 40 6.81 -13.41 7.34
C ALA A 40 5.33 -13.81 7.18
N LEU A 41 4.77 -13.72 5.97
CA LEU A 41 3.41 -14.22 5.68
C LEU A 41 3.32 -15.72 5.92
N GLU A 42 4.22 -16.51 5.35
CA GLU A 42 4.27 -17.97 5.52
C GLU A 42 4.42 -18.37 7.00
N GLN A 43 5.35 -17.73 7.72
CA GLN A 43 5.55 -17.99 9.15
C GLN A 43 4.32 -17.62 9.99
N SER A 44 3.64 -16.52 9.65
CA SER A 44 2.44 -16.08 10.39
C SER A 44 1.26 -17.03 10.26
N GLU A 45 1.19 -17.80 9.17
CA GLU A 45 0.16 -18.82 8.95
C GLU A 45 0.50 -20.15 9.65
N ALA A 46 1.77 -20.38 9.98
CA ALA A 46 2.27 -21.62 10.57
C ALA A 46 2.24 -21.64 12.12
N VAL A 47 1.94 -20.50 12.76
CA VAL A 47 1.97 -20.34 14.21
C VAL A 47 0.60 -19.96 14.78
N ASP A 48 0.39 -20.24 16.06
CA ASP A 48 -0.76 -19.75 16.81
C ASP A 48 -0.56 -18.30 17.28
N GLU A 49 -1.52 -17.75 18.01
CA GLU A 49 -1.47 -16.36 18.48
C GLU A 49 -0.27 -16.07 19.40
N GLU A 50 0.13 -17.04 20.24
CA GLU A 50 1.29 -16.88 21.13
C GLU A 50 2.59 -16.86 20.32
N GLY A 51 2.75 -17.79 19.37
CA GLY A 51 3.88 -17.79 18.45
C GLY A 51 3.93 -16.53 17.58
N LEU A 52 2.79 -16.06 17.09
CA LEU A 52 2.68 -14.83 16.30
C LEU A 52 3.16 -13.60 17.08
N ALA A 53 2.77 -13.50 18.36
CA ALA A 53 3.20 -12.42 19.25
C ALA A 53 4.72 -12.39 19.48
N GLN A 54 5.38 -13.56 19.42
CA GLN A 54 6.83 -13.67 19.57
C GLN A 54 7.59 -13.26 18.31
N ILE A 55 7.11 -13.64 17.12
CA ILE A 55 7.87 -13.47 15.87
C ILE A 55 7.56 -12.15 15.13
N MET A 56 6.29 -11.71 15.13
CA MET A 56 5.88 -10.59 14.25
C MET A 56 6.57 -9.26 14.53
N PRO A 57 6.82 -8.86 15.79
CA PRO A 57 7.51 -7.62 16.05
C PRO A 57 8.90 -7.56 15.40
N ALA A 58 9.67 -8.65 15.47
CA ALA A 58 11.01 -8.73 14.89
C ALA A 58 10.98 -8.75 13.35
N LEU A 59 10.10 -9.57 12.77
CA LEU A 59 9.94 -9.65 11.31
C LEU A 59 9.50 -8.31 10.70
N TYR A 60 8.59 -7.61 11.37
CA TYR A 60 8.14 -6.29 10.91
C TYR A 60 9.23 -5.23 11.07
N GLU A 61 9.97 -5.25 12.18
CA GLU A 61 11.10 -4.35 12.40
C GLU A 61 12.15 -4.49 11.29
N GLU A 62 12.50 -5.72 10.90
CA GLU A 62 13.44 -5.99 9.80
C GLU A 62 12.97 -5.34 8.48
N ILE A 63 11.71 -5.55 8.11
CA ILE A 63 11.12 -4.96 6.89
C ILE A 63 11.22 -3.42 6.92
N VAL A 64 10.88 -2.80 8.06
CA VAL A 64 10.92 -1.33 8.20
C VAL A 64 12.36 -0.82 8.13
N LEU A 65 13.32 -1.49 8.78
CA LEU A 65 14.74 -1.09 8.75
C LEU A 65 15.33 -1.18 7.35
N THR A 66 15.01 -2.22 6.59
CA THR A 66 15.46 -2.34 5.19
C THR A 66 14.82 -1.23 4.32
N ARG A 67 13.57 -0.85 4.59
CA ARG A 67 12.93 0.32 3.93
C ARG A 67 13.62 1.64 4.28
N VAL A 68 14.11 1.80 5.52
CA VAL A 68 14.93 2.97 5.91
C VAL A 68 16.22 3.03 5.09
N GLN A 69 16.91 1.89 4.94
CA GLN A 69 18.14 1.80 4.14
C GLN A 69 17.86 2.13 2.66
N LEU A 70 16.79 1.56 2.10
CA LEU A 70 16.36 1.86 0.73
C LEU A 70 16.09 3.35 0.54
N ALA A 71 15.32 3.96 1.43
CA ALA A 71 15.05 5.39 1.42
C ALA A 71 16.32 6.25 1.55
N GLY A 72 17.35 5.76 2.26
CA GLY A 72 18.65 6.43 2.33
C GLY A 72 19.36 6.46 0.98
N HIS A 73 19.21 5.42 0.16
CA HIS A 73 19.86 5.33 -1.15
C HIS A 73 19.10 6.09 -2.25
N VAL A 74 17.77 6.01 -2.26
CA VAL A 74 16.95 6.51 -3.37
C VAL A 74 16.06 7.72 -3.04
N GLY A 75 16.00 8.12 -1.77
CA GLY A 75 15.07 9.13 -1.27
C GLY A 75 13.71 8.53 -0.88
N LEU A 76 13.02 9.17 0.08
CA LEU A 76 11.77 8.66 0.66
C LEU A 76 10.67 8.42 -0.40
N GLY A 77 10.46 9.36 -1.31
CA GLY A 77 9.39 9.26 -2.31
C GLY A 77 9.62 8.10 -3.28
N VAL A 78 10.84 7.95 -3.80
CA VAL A 78 11.21 6.86 -4.72
C VAL A 78 11.17 5.51 -4.00
N ALA A 79 11.68 5.44 -2.76
CA ALA A 79 11.65 4.22 -1.96
C ALA A 79 10.23 3.74 -1.68
N LEU A 80 9.32 4.66 -1.35
CA LEU A 80 7.91 4.34 -1.16
C LEU A 80 7.24 3.87 -2.47
N ALA A 81 7.48 4.60 -3.58
CA ALA A 81 6.92 4.24 -4.87
C ALA A 81 7.40 2.87 -5.36
N ILE A 82 8.71 2.60 -5.28
CA ILE A 82 9.26 1.31 -5.72
C ILE A 82 8.82 0.17 -4.81
N SER A 83 8.73 0.39 -3.49
CA SER A 83 8.20 -0.61 -2.56
C SER A 83 6.74 -0.93 -2.86
N ALA A 84 5.91 0.08 -3.13
CA ALA A 84 4.50 -0.13 -3.48
C ALA A 84 4.34 -0.88 -4.81
N TYR A 85 5.19 -0.57 -5.80
CA TYR A 85 5.25 -1.29 -7.07
C TYR A 85 5.63 -2.76 -6.88
N ASP A 86 6.71 -3.03 -6.12
CA ASP A 86 7.17 -4.38 -5.83
C ASP A 86 6.10 -5.18 -5.04
N GLU A 87 5.40 -4.54 -4.11
CA GLU A 87 4.25 -5.14 -3.40
C GLU A 87 3.14 -5.59 -4.38
N MET A 88 2.83 -4.79 -5.41
CA MET A 88 1.83 -5.10 -6.43
C MET A 88 2.27 -6.26 -7.33
N VAL A 89 3.52 -6.22 -7.79
CA VAL A 89 4.09 -7.22 -8.72
C VAL A 89 4.23 -8.58 -8.04
N HIS A 90 4.76 -8.62 -6.82
CA HIS A 90 5.07 -9.87 -6.12
C HIS A 90 3.95 -10.34 -5.18
N GLY A 91 2.95 -9.49 -4.91
CA GLY A 91 1.94 -9.77 -3.88
C GLY A 91 2.51 -9.82 -2.46
N ALA A 92 3.72 -9.30 -2.26
CA ALA A 92 4.47 -9.29 -1.00
C ALA A 92 4.08 -8.08 -0.14
N SER A 93 2.80 -7.97 0.21
CA SER A 93 2.27 -6.82 0.94
C SER A 93 1.90 -7.14 2.38
N ILE A 94 2.25 -6.23 3.30
CA ILE A 94 1.85 -6.29 4.71
C ILE A 94 0.31 -6.25 4.95
N GLY A 95 -0.49 -6.10 3.89
CA GLY A 95 -1.95 -5.99 3.90
C GLY A 95 -2.61 -7.37 3.83
N ARG A 96 -1.81 -8.38 3.50
CA ARG A 96 -2.21 -9.78 3.46
C ARG A 96 -2.20 -10.45 4.84
N PHE A 97 -1.48 -9.90 5.80
CA PHE A 97 -1.49 -10.39 7.17
C PHE A 97 -2.87 -10.31 7.79
N GLY A 98 -3.21 -11.24 8.66
CA GLY A 98 -4.42 -11.16 9.47
C GLY A 98 -4.41 -9.95 10.42
N ARG A 99 -5.59 -9.62 10.96
CA ARG A 99 -5.73 -8.53 11.92
C ARG A 99 -4.80 -8.65 13.15
N PRO A 100 -4.65 -9.82 13.80
CA PRO A 100 -3.77 -9.94 14.98
C PRO A 100 -2.31 -9.56 14.67
N ALA A 101 -1.77 -10.03 13.54
CA ALA A 101 -0.43 -9.65 13.10
C ALA A 101 -0.30 -8.14 12.85
N ARG A 102 -1.27 -7.51 12.20
CA ARG A 102 -1.24 -6.05 11.95
C ARG A 102 -1.34 -5.22 13.24
N GLU A 103 -2.03 -5.70 14.27
CA GLU A 103 -2.06 -5.06 15.58
C GLU A 103 -0.66 -5.07 16.23
N LEU A 104 0.03 -6.21 16.21
CA LEU A 104 1.42 -6.34 16.67
C LEU A 104 2.39 -5.44 15.87
N MET A 105 2.23 -5.38 14.54
CA MET A 105 3.00 -4.49 13.68
C MET A 105 2.75 -3.01 14.03
N THR A 106 1.51 -2.65 14.36
CA THR A 106 1.16 -1.28 14.74
C THR A 106 1.86 -0.89 16.05
N GLU A 107 1.84 -1.76 17.04
CA GLU A 107 2.56 -1.54 18.31
C GLU A 107 4.06 -1.36 18.09
N MET A 108 4.66 -2.24 17.28
CA MET A 108 6.07 -2.13 16.91
C MET A 108 6.36 -0.84 16.12
N GLY A 109 5.51 -0.46 15.17
CA GLY A 109 5.64 0.79 14.42
C GLY A 109 5.64 2.02 15.33
N VAL A 110 4.79 2.04 16.36
CA VAL A 110 4.79 3.09 17.39
C VAL A 110 6.08 3.09 18.20
N ALA A 111 6.61 1.91 18.55
CA ALA A 111 7.88 1.79 19.27
C ALA A 111 9.07 2.30 18.43
N LEU A 112 9.13 1.93 17.14
CA LEU A 112 10.16 2.35 16.20
C LEU A 112 10.22 3.87 16.06
N LYS A 113 9.07 4.53 15.90
CA LYS A 113 9.00 6.00 15.82
C LYS A 113 9.62 6.71 17.02
N LYS A 114 9.51 6.14 18.23
CA LYS A 114 10.07 6.70 19.46
C LYS A 114 11.58 6.44 19.61
N ARG A 115 12.08 5.37 19.01
CA ARG A 115 13.47 4.89 19.18
C ARG A 115 14.45 5.50 18.18
N HIS A 116 14.00 5.88 16.99
CA HIS A 116 14.87 6.39 15.95
C HIS A 116 15.31 7.84 16.19
N ALA A 117 16.63 8.06 16.24
CA ALA A 117 17.23 9.39 16.27
C ALA A 117 17.35 10.04 14.87
N SER A 118 17.31 9.23 13.80
CA SER A 118 17.39 9.71 12.42
C SER A 118 16.03 10.25 11.95
N ARG A 119 16.04 11.45 11.35
CA ARG A 119 14.87 12.06 10.73
C ARG A 119 14.27 11.16 9.64
N LEU A 120 15.12 10.58 8.78
CA LEU A 120 14.66 9.70 7.70
C LEU A 120 13.98 8.45 8.27
N ALA A 121 14.58 7.83 9.29
CA ALA A 121 14.01 6.67 9.93
C ALA A 121 12.66 6.98 10.59
N HIS A 122 12.51 8.16 11.19
CA HIS A 122 11.23 8.63 11.70
C HIS A 122 10.19 8.84 10.60
N GLN A 123 10.58 9.41 9.46
CA GLN A 123 9.68 9.60 8.31
C GLN A 123 9.21 8.27 7.72
N VAL A 124 10.12 7.30 7.54
CA VAL A 124 9.76 5.95 7.06
C VAL A 124 8.85 5.26 8.06
N ALA A 125 9.17 5.28 9.35
CA ALA A 125 8.32 4.69 10.38
C ALA A 125 6.93 5.35 10.45
N GLU A 126 6.84 6.66 10.21
CA GLU A 126 5.56 7.38 10.08
C GLU A 126 4.79 6.90 8.85
N VAL A 127 5.42 6.83 7.67
CA VAL A 127 4.78 6.29 6.45
C VAL A 127 4.20 4.90 6.70
N GLU A 128 4.98 4.00 7.28
CA GLU A 128 4.55 2.63 7.54
C GLU A 128 3.40 2.54 8.55
N ALA A 129 3.45 3.36 9.61
CA ALA A 129 2.35 3.46 10.56
C ALA A 129 1.06 3.96 9.90
N GLN A 130 1.14 4.93 9.00
CA GLN A 130 -0.03 5.44 8.27
C GLN A 130 -0.59 4.40 7.29
N ARG A 131 0.28 3.65 6.61
CA ARG A 131 -0.14 2.53 5.74
C ARG A 131 -0.86 1.42 6.51
N LEU A 132 -0.38 1.07 7.71
CA LEU A 132 -1.11 0.15 8.60
C LEU A 132 -2.49 0.70 8.99
N ALA A 133 -2.56 1.99 9.36
CA ALA A 133 -3.82 2.65 9.70
C ALA A 133 -4.81 2.64 8.53
N TRP A 134 -4.34 2.88 7.30
CA TRP A 134 -5.14 2.75 6.08
C TRP A 134 -5.67 1.34 5.90
N ARG A 135 -4.82 0.33 6.04
CA ARG A 135 -5.19 -1.07 5.86
C ARG A 135 -6.28 -1.49 6.85
N HIS A 136 -6.14 -1.12 8.12
CA HIS A 136 -7.17 -1.33 9.13
C HIS A 136 -8.47 -0.57 8.83
N GLY A 137 -8.36 0.71 8.47
CA GLY A 137 -9.52 1.54 8.17
C GLY A 137 -10.29 1.06 6.95
N HIS A 138 -9.60 0.71 5.87
CA HIS A 138 -10.20 0.24 4.62
C HIS A 138 -10.79 -1.15 4.73
N GLU A 139 -10.16 -2.08 5.45
CA GLU A 139 -10.75 -3.38 5.76
C GLU A 139 -12.10 -3.19 6.49
N PHE A 140 -12.10 -2.36 7.53
CA PHE A 140 -13.29 -2.06 8.31
C PHE A 140 -14.37 -1.32 7.50
N LEU A 141 -13.99 -0.35 6.67
CA LEU A 141 -14.91 0.31 5.74
C LEU A 141 -15.51 -0.67 4.74
N SER A 142 -14.71 -1.57 4.17
CA SER A 142 -15.20 -2.56 3.21
C SER A 142 -16.22 -3.50 3.85
N TRP A 143 -15.97 -3.91 5.10
CA TRP A 143 -16.90 -4.71 5.87
C TRP A 143 -18.21 -3.96 6.17
N LEU A 144 -18.14 -2.73 6.69
CA LEU A 144 -19.34 -1.94 6.98
C LEU A 144 -20.14 -1.54 5.73
N ALA A 145 -19.46 -1.17 4.64
CA ALA A 145 -20.10 -0.64 3.44
C ALA A 145 -20.77 -1.75 2.60
N PHE A 146 -20.17 -2.94 2.54
CA PHE A 146 -20.53 -3.93 1.54
C PHE A 146 -21.05 -5.26 2.09
N ARG A 147 -20.81 -5.59 3.37
CA ARG A 147 -21.37 -6.81 3.98
C ARG A 147 -22.83 -6.58 4.35
N ARG A 148 -23.69 -6.59 3.32
CA ARG A 148 -25.11 -6.25 3.45
C ARG A 148 -25.90 -7.26 4.29
N GLU A 149 -25.39 -8.48 4.37
CA GLU A 149 -26.05 -9.69 4.89
C GLU A 149 -25.63 -10.08 6.33
N ASP A 150 -24.82 -9.26 7.03
CA ASP A 150 -24.42 -9.57 8.41
C ASP A 150 -25.57 -9.33 9.38
N GLU A 151 -26.24 -10.41 9.82
CA GLU A 151 -27.35 -10.37 10.79
C GLU A 151 -26.95 -9.78 12.14
N LYS A 152 -25.66 -9.87 12.52
CA LYS A 152 -25.16 -9.26 13.77
C LYS A 152 -25.10 -7.74 13.67
N HIS A 153 -25.07 -7.20 12.44
CA HIS A 153 -24.84 -5.78 12.15
C HIS A 153 -25.78 -5.28 11.03
N PRO A 154 -27.08 -5.11 11.35
CA PRO A 154 -28.08 -4.76 10.36
C PRO A 154 -27.82 -3.39 9.71
N PRO A 155 -28.33 -3.14 8.50
CA PRO A 155 -28.09 -1.90 7.75
C PRO A 155 -28.40 -0.60 8.49
N ALA A 156 -29.38 -0.62 9.40
CA ALA A 156 -29.86 0.57 10.13
C ALA A 156 -28.77 1.24 10.99
N ASP A 157 -27.82 0.48 11.55
CA ASP A 157 -26.83 0.99 12.51
C ASP A 157 -25.49 1.34 11.86
N ARG A 158 -25.35 1.21 10.54
CA ARG A 158 -24.05 1.31 9.86
C ARG A 158 -23.42 2.69 9.97
N LEU A 159 -24.22 3.74 9.83
CA LEU A 159 -23.75 5.12 9.94
C LEU A 159 -23.34 5.46 11.38
N GLU A 160 -24.12 4.98 12.36
CA GLU A 160 -23.81 5.12 13.78
C GLU A 160 -22.49 4.41 14.12
N ARG A 161 -22.30 3.19 13.63
CA ARG A 161 -21.06 2.43 13.80
C ARG A 161 -19.87 3.11 13.15
N LEU A 162 -19.99 3.55 11.89
CA LEU A 162 -18.93 4.29 11.21
C LEU A 162 -18.45 5.49 12.05
N SER A 163 -19.40 6.19 12.68
CA SER A 163 -19.14 7.32 13.59
C SER A 163 -18.51 6.85 14.90
N ALA A 164 -19.05 5.81 15.55
CA ALA A 164 -18.54 5.27 16.81
C ALA A 164 -17.10 4.76 16.70
N PHE A 165 -16.76 4.11 15.58
CA PHE A 165 -15.40 3.63 15.30
C PHE A 165 -14.49 4.72 14.74
N LYS A 166 -14.97 5.95 14.54
CA LYS A 166 -14.19 7.12 14.06
C LYS A 166 -13.34 6.82 12.82
N VAL A 167 -13.85 5.99 11.91
CA VAL A 167 -13.05 5.45 10.80
C VAL A 167 -12.72 6.56 9.80
N GLY A 168 -13.70 7.41 9.50
CA GLY A 168 -13.51 8.59 8.65
C GLY A 168 -12.47 9.55 9.21
N GLU A 169 -12.57 9.91 10.49
CA GLU A 169 -11.61 10.80 11.17
C GLU A 169 -10.18 10.25 11.13
N ARG A 170 -10.00 8.96 11.43
CA ARG A 170 -8.68 8.30 11.41
C ARG A 170 -8.08 8.28 10.01
N LEU A 171 -8.85 7.92 8.98
CA LEU A 171 -8.37 7.90 7.59
C LEU A 171 -8.01 9.30 7.10
N LEU A 172 -8.82 10.32 7.41
CA LEU A 172 -8.53 11.71 7.04
C LEU A 172 -7.27 12.25 7.73
N THR A 173 -7.10 11.94 9.02
CA THR A 173 -5.88 12.28 9.77
C THR A 173 -4.65 11.64 9.14
N SER A 174 -4.75 10.34 8.81
CA SER A 174 -3.69 9.58 8.18
C SER A 174 -3.29 10.12 6.79
N ARG A 175 -4.29 10.47 5.96
CA ARG A 175 -4.06 11.14 4.67
C ARG A 175 -3.35 12.47 4.84
N THR A 176 -3.76 13.28 5.81
CA THR A 176 -3.14 14.59 6.06
C THR A 176 -1.66 14.43 6.41
N ALA A 177 -1.32 13.46 7.27
CA ALA A 177 0.07 13.15 7.61
C ALA A 177 0.88 12.68 6.38
N MET A 178 0.32 11.79 5.58
CA MET A 178 0.98 11.28 4.37
C MET A 178 1.15 12.36 3.29
N TYR A 179 0.17 13.25 3.12
CA TYR A 179 0.26 14.35 2.15
C TYR A 179 1.39 15.31 2.52
N ALA A 180 1.57 15.58 3.81
CA ALA A 180 2.68 16.41 4.29
C ALA A 180 4.06 15.74 4.04
N LEU A 181 4.13 14.41 4.11
CA LEU A 181 5.38 13.67 3.92
C LEU A 181 5.74 13.49 2.45
N VAL A 182 4.81 13.02 1.62
CA VAL A 182 5.11 12.52 0.27
C VAL A 182 4.24 13.17 -0.82
N GLY A 183 3.40 14.14 -0.46
CA GLY A 183 2.49 14.80 -1.40
C GLY A 183 1.22 13.99 -1.64
N ALA A 184 0.15 14.70 -2.04
CA ALA A 184 -1.16 14.07 -2.26
C ALA A 184 -1.17 13.01 -3.38
N PRO A 185 -0.54 13.24 -4.56
CA PRO A 185 -0.58 12.25 -5.64
C PRO A 185 0.02 10.90 -5.26
N LEU A 186 1.19 10.89 -4.60
CA LEU A 186 1.86 9.64 -4.22
C LEU A 186 1.10 8.94 -3.09
N ALA A 187 0.63 9.68 -2.09
CA ALA A 187 -0.17 9.12 -1.02
C ALA A 187 -1.47 8.46 -1.53
N VAL A 188 -2.16 9.09 -2.49
CA VAL A 188 -3.37 8.52 -3.12
C VAL A 188 -3.05 7.24 -3.88
N ALA A 189 -1.97 7.22 -4.67
CA ALA A 189 -1.56 6.04 -5.42
C ALA A 189 -1.25 4.84 -4.48
N VAL A 190 -0.50 5.09 -3.40
CA VAL A 190 -0.13 4.08 -2.41
C VAL A 190 -1.34 3.60 -1.61
N GLU A 191 -2.23 4.51 -1.16
CA GLU A 191 -3.44 4.13 -0.42
C GLU A 191 -4.37 3.27 -1.28
N GLY A 192 -4.52 3.59 -2.57
CA GLY A 192 -5.28 2.77 -3.52
C GLY A 192 -4.69 1.37 -3.67
N ASN A 193 -3.36 1.25 -3.73
CA ASN A 193 -2.65 -0.02 -3.80
C ASN A 193 -2.82 -0.84 -2.52
N ASP A 194 -2.64 -0.21 -1.36
CA ASP A 194 -2.82 -0.84 -0.06
C ASP A 194 -4.23 -1.41 0.08
N ARG A 195 -5.26 -0.66 -0.35
CA ARG A 195 -6.64 -1.12 -0.41
C ARG A 195 -6.79 -2.33 -1.32
N PHE A 196 -6.21 -2.30 -2.51
CA PHE A 196 -6.31 -3.38 -3.50
C PHE A 196 -5.70 -4.71 -2.99
N LEU A 197 -4.60 -4.64 -2.27
CA LEU A 197 -3.83 -5.81 -1.78
C LEU A 197 -4.29 -6.34 -0.41
N LEU A 198 -5.35 -5.79 0.18
CA LEU A 198 -5.92 -6.30 1.43
C LEU A 198 -6.47 -7.72 1.28
N ALA A 199 -6.05 -8.64 2.14
CA ALA A 199 -6.54 -10.03 2.13
C ALA A 199 -8.05 -10.12 2.36
N ASN A 200 -8.59 -9.33 3.28
CA ASN A 200 -10.00 -9.36 3.68
C ASN A 200 -10.82 -8.21 3.07
N ARG A 201 -10.38 -7.66 1.92
CA ARG A 201 -11.18 -6.63 1.24
C ARG A 201 -12.50 -7.24 0.77
N TRP A 202 -13.61 -6.65 1.23
CA TRP A 202 -14.90 -6.98 0.65
C TRP A 202 -15.05 -6.32 -0.73
N LEU A 203 -15.37 -7.13 -1.74
CA LEU A 203 -15.56 -6.69 -3.11
C LEU A 203 -17.05 -6.43 -3.39
N PRO A 204 -17.40 -5.39 -4.17
CA PRO A 204 -18.75 -5.32 -4.73
C PRO A 204 -19.00 -6.57 -5.58
N THR A 205 -20.10 -7.28 -5.31
CA THR A 205 -20.51 -8.48 -6.03
C THR A 205 -20.49 -8.20 -7.54
N PRO A 206 -19.92 -9.08 -8.38
CA PRO A 206 -19.80 -8.88 -9.83
C PRO A 206 -21.15 -8.99 -10.57
N THR A 207 -22.25 -8.57 -9.95
CA THR A 207 -23.56 -8.65 -10.59
C THR A 207 -23.77 -7.45 -11.52
N PRO A 208 -24.68 -7.57 -12.51
CA PRO A 208 -25.07 -6.45 -13.37
C PRO A 208 -25.59 -5.24 -12.58
N GLU A 209 -26.27 -5.47 -11.44
CA GLU A 209 -26.87 -4.44 -10.61
C GLU A 209 -25.82 -3.54 -9.94
N GLN A 210 -24.60 -4.04 -9.74
CA GLN A 210 -23.49 -3.28 -9.14
C GLN A 210 -22.45 -2.81 -10.18
N ALA A 211 -22.69 -3.07 -11.47
CA ALA A 211 -21.74 -2.76 -12.54
C ALA A 211 -21.60 -1.25 -12.79
N VAL A 212 -22.69 -0.50 -12.58
CA VAL A 212 -22.69 0.97 -12.73
C VAL A 212 -21.86 1.61 -11.62
N GLU A 213 -22.03 1.18 -10.37
CA GLU A 213 -21.28 1.69 -9.21
C GLU A 213 -19.78 1.44 -9.37
N ARG A 214 -19.39 0.25 -9.86
CA ARG A 214 -18.00 -0.07 -10.22
C ARG A 214 -17.46 0.75 -11.40
N THR A 215 -18.28 1.46 -12.16
CA THR A 215 -17.77 2.29 -13.26
C THR A 215 -17.74 3.76 -12.87
N VAL A 216 -18.78 4.20 -12.16
CA VAL A 216 -19.06 5.61 -11.88
C VAL A 216 -18.31 6.11 -10.64
N TRP A 217 -18.10 5.27 -9.63
CA TRP A 217 -17.57 5.73 -8.35
C TRP A 217 -16.18 6.42 -8.40
N PRO A 218 -15.18 5.97 -9.19
CA PRO A 218 -13.91 6.67 -9.34
C PRO A 218 -14.09 7.99 -10.05
N LEU A 219 -15.00 8.05 -11.03
CA LEU A 219 -15.28 9.26 -11.81
C LEU A 219 -15.90 10.36 -10.96
N LEU A 220 -16.71 9.99 -9.97
CA LEU A 220 -17.33 10.95 -9.03
C LEU A 220 -16.34 11.51 -8.00
N SER A 221 -15.15 10.93 -7.86
CA SER A 221 -14.21 11.26 -6.80
C SER A 221 -13.18 12.36 -7.15
N TYR A 222 -13.36 13.05 -8.29
CA TYR A 222 -12.47 14.11 -8.82
C TYR A 222 -10.97 13.72 -8.85
N GLN A 223 -10.68 12.44 -9.07
CA GLN A 223 -9.31 11.92 -9.12
C GLN A 223 -8.68 12.17 -10.50
N SER A 224 -7.36 12.11 -10.58
CA SER A 224 -6.65 12.18 -11.87
C SER A 224 -7.04 11.00 -12.77
N ALA A 225 -6.88 11.20 -14.09
CA ALA A 225 -7.15 10.15 -15.07
C ALA A 225 -6.28 8.91 -14.83
N ALA A 226 -5.03 9.06 -14.36
CA ALA A 226 -4.17 7.94 -13.99
C ALA A 226 -4.77 7.11 -12.84
N THR A 227 -5.21 7.76 -11.77
CA THR A 227 -5.88 7.09 -10.64
C THR A 227 -7.15 6.36 -11.09
N VAL A 228 -8.00 7.02 -11.87
CA VAL A 228 -9.25 6.41 -12.36
C VAL A 228 -8.97 5.15 -13.19
N ARG A 229 -7.99 5.19 -14.11
CA ARG A 229 -7.64 4.05 -14.96
C ARG A 229 -7.17 2.84 -14.15
N VAL A 230 -6.29 3.06 -13.17
CA VAL A 230 -5.81 1.98 -12.29
C VAL A 230 -6.96 1.36 -11.49
N GLU A 231 -7.84 2.18 -10.91
CA GLU A 231 -8.98 1.69 -10.11
C GLU A 231 -10.00 0.91 -10.96
N GLN A 232 -10.27 1.37 -12.19
CA GLN A 232 -11.13 0.62 -13.12
C GLN A 232 -10.51 -0.73 -13.50
N ALA A 233 -9.20 -0.78 -13.78
CA ALA A 233 -8.50 -2.02 -14.08
C ALA A 233 -8.52 -3.00 -12.89
N ARG A 234 -8.31 -2.49 -11.67
CA ARG A 234 -8.40 -3.27 -10.41
C ARG A 234 -9.79 -3.90 -10.23
N TRP A 235 -10.86 -3.15 -10.47
CA TRP A 235 -12.21 -3.71 -10.36
C TRP A 235 -12.57 -4.68 -11.48
N ALA A 236 -12.08 -4.45 -12.70
CA ALA A 236 -12.22 -5.41 -13.78
C ALA A 236 -11.54 -6.74 -13.40
N TYR A 237 -10.33 -6.67 -12.83
CA TYR A 237 -9.61 -7.83 -12.32
C TYR A 237 -10.42 -8.55 -11.22
N ASP A 238 -10.91 -7.81 -10.22
CA ASP A 238 -11.71 -8.37 -9.13
C ASP A 238 -12.97 -9.09 -9.64
N ALA A 239 -13.65 -8.52 -10.64
CA ALA A 239 -14.81 -9.15 -11.25
C ALA A 239 -14.46 -10.46 -11.98
N LYS A 240 -13.29 -10.51 -12.63
CA LYS A 240 -12.78 -11.70 -13.33
C LYS A 240 -12.34 -12.80 -12.39
N VAL A 241 -11.71 -12.44 -11.27
CA VAL A 241 -11.41 -13.39 -10.18
C VAL A 241 -12.69 -14.03 -9.66
N ALA A 242 -13.72 -13.21 -9.41
CA ALA A 242 -15.01 -13.69 -8.91
C ALA A 242 -15.78 -14.57 -9.91
N SER A 243 -15.49 -14.44 -11.22
CA SER A 243 -16.00 -15.33 -12.27
C SER A 243 -15.10 -16.53 -12.57
N GLU A 244 -14.09 -16.79 -11.74
CA GLU A 244 -13.13 -17.91 -11.90
C GLU A 244 -12.43 -17.91 -13.27
N ALA A 245 -12.05 -16.72 -13.77
CA ALA A 245 -11.36 -16.60 -15.05
C ALA A 245 -10.02 -17.38 -15.08
N PRO A 246 -9.55 -17.82 -16.27
CA PRO A 246 -8.30 -18.56 -16.40
C PRO A 246 -7.08 -17.81 -15.83
N ALA A 247 -6.14 -18.54 -15.23
CA ALA A 247 -4.95 -17.97 -14.60
C ALA A 247 -4.11 -17.09 -15.56
N MET A 248 -4.05 -17.45 -16.85
CA MET A 248 -3.35 -16.66 -17.86
C MET A 248 -3.99 -15.28 -18.07
N GLU A 249 -5.32 -15.22 -18.17
CA GLU A 249 -6.07 -13.95 -18.29
C GLU A 249 -5.85 -13.08 -17.03
N LEU A 250 -5.93 -13.68 -15.84
CA LEU A 250 -5.67 -12.98 -14.58
C LEU A 250 -4.23 -12.45 -14.48
N SER A 251 -3.26 -13.18 -15.02
CA SER A 251 -1.86 -12.76 -15.09
C SER A 251 -1.68 -11.55 -16.01
N GLU A 252 -2.27 -11.57 -17.21
CA GLU A 252 -2.22 -10.45 -18.16
C GLU A 252 -2.87 -9.19 -17.57
N MET A 253 -4.02 -9.34 -16.91
CA MET A 253 -4.68 -8.23 -16.21
C MET A 253 -3.82 -7.67 -15.06
N ARG A 254 -3.13 -8.51 -14.30
CA ARG A 254 -2.18 -8.04 -13.26
C ARG A 254 -1.01 -7.27 -13.86
N SER A 255 -0.45 -7.73 -14.96
CA SER A 255 0.63 -7.02 -15.67
C SER A 255 0.16 -5.65 -16.15
N GLU A 256 -1.06 -5.55 -16.68
CA GLU A 256 -1.63 -4.26 -17.09
C GLU A 256 -1.87 -3.33 -15.89
N ILE A 257 -2.39 -3.83 -14.77
CA ILE A 257 -2.53 -3.03 -13.54
C ILE A 257 -1.16 -2.55 -13.06
N ALA A 258 -0.14 -3.40 -13.05
CA ALA A 258 1.21 -3.02 -12.64
C ALA A 258 1.79 -1.92 -13.56
N ARG A 259 1.55 -2.02 -14.87
CA ARG A 259 1.95 -1.00 -15.85
C ARG A 259 1.28 0.34 -15.60
N LEU A 260 -0.05 0.36 -15.46
CA LEU A 260 -0.82 1.57 -15.15
C LEU A 260 -0.41 2.17 -13.80
N PHE A 261 -0.13 1.31 -12.82
CA PHE A 261 0.31 1.75 -11.49
C PHE A 261 1.70 2.37 -11.53
N ALA A 262 2.64 1.81 -12.32
CA ALA A 262 3.94 2.42 -12.54
C ALA A 262 3.82 3.82 -13.18
N GLU A 263 2.94 3.99 -14.17
CA GLU A 263 2.66 5.32 -14.75
C GLU A 263 2.14 6.30 -13.69
N GLN A 264 1.16 5.89 -12.89
CA GLN A 264 0.59 6.71 -11.82
C GLN A 264 1.65 7.12 -10.78
N LEU A 265 2.52 6.18 -10.39
CA LEU A 265 3.61 6.46 -9.46
C LEU A 265 4.65 7.41 -10.06
N ALA A 266 5.04 7.22 -11.32
CA ALA A 266 5.97 8.10 -12.02
C ALA A 266 5.46 9.54 -12.10
N GLU A 267 4.18 9.74 -12.45
CA GLU A 267 3.52 11.05 -12.45
C GLU A 267 3.48 11.64 -11.03
N ALA A 268 3.14 10.83 -10.01
CA ALA A 268 3.06 11.29 -8.64
C ALA A 268 4.40 11.81 -8.09
N LEU A 269 5.53 11.24 -8.54
CA LEU A 269 6.87 11.63 -8.12
C LEU A 269 7.29 13.03 -8.60
N GLU A 270 6.57 13.62 -9.56
CA GLU A 270 6.80 15.01 -10.00
C GLU A 270 6.30 16.04 -8.97
N HIS A 271 5.44 15.61 -8.04
CA HIS A 271 4.77 16.46 -7.06
C HIS A 271 5.27 16.22 -5.63
N LEU A 272 6.46 15.63 -5.47
CA LEU A 272 7.02 15.38 -4.15
C LEU A 272 7.33 16.69 -3.41
N PRO A 273 7.07 16.74 -2.10
CA PRO A 273 7.68 17.74 -1.24
C PRO A 273 9.21 17.62 -1.28
N ALA A 274 9.92 18.75 -1.13
CA ALA A 274 11.39 18.76 -1.13
C ALA A 274 11.98 17.80 -0.08
N SER A 275 11.34 17.67 1.08
CA SER A 275 11.75 16.76 2.16
C SER A 275 11.66 15.27 1.82
N ALA A 276 10.96 14.89 0.76
CA ALA A 276 10.84 13.49 0.30
C ALA A 276 11.76 13.16 -0.89
N THR A 277 12.43 14.18 -1.44
CA THR A 277 13.24 14.08 -2.67
C THR A 277 14.70 13.73 -2.36
N LEU A 278 15.20 14.15 -1.20
CA LEU A 278 16.61 14.01 -0.84
C LEU A 278 16.92 12.58 -0.37
N ALA A 279 17.88 11.93 -1.04
CA ALA A 279 18.71 10.89 -0.43
C ALA A 279 19.73 11.62 0.47
N PHE A 280 19.77 11.26 1.76
CA PHE A 280 20.63 11.92 2.75
C PHE A 280 22.06 11.38 2.68
#